data_AF-A0A9D4GFU8-F1
#
_entry.id   AF-A0A9D4GFU8-F1
#
_cell.length_a   1.000
_cell.length_b   1.000
_cell.length_c   1.000
_cell.angle_alpha   90.00
_cell.angle_beta   90.00
_cell.angle_gamma   90.00
#
_symmetry.space_group_name_H-M   'P 1'
#
loop_
_entity.id
_entity.type
_entity.pdbx_description
1 polymer ?
#
loop_
_entity_poly.entity_id
_entity_poly.type
_entity_poly.pdbx_seq_one_letter_code
_entity_poly.pdbx_strand_id
1 'polypeptide(L)' 'MSAHSAGGGSGGSIWLEAKTITGNGYLKVEGGPGGGGGGRIAAIASTSYSFTGQASAKGGADASKNTGSSGK' A
#
# COMPACT_ATOMS: atom_id res chain seq x y z
N MET A 1 3.25 -31.84 -5.28
CA MET A 1 3.82 -30.64 -4.61
C MET A 1 3.70 -29.45 -5.56
N SER A 2 3.03 -28.37 -5.14
CA SER A 2 3.14 -26.95 -5.57
C SER A 2 1.77 -26.28 -5.36
N ALA A 3 1.59 -25.15 -4.69
CA ALA A 3 2.43 -24.28 -3.88
C ALA A 3 1.56 -23.83 -2.69
N HIS A 4 2.18 -23.42 -1.58
CA HIS A 4 1.52 -22.67 -0.51
C HIS A 4 0.58 -21.62 -1.15
N SER A 5 -0.73 -21.71 -0.93
CA SER A 5 -1.60 -20.54 -1.05
C SER A 5 -1.06 -19.55 -0.02
N ALA A 6 -0.11 -18.71 -0.44
CA ALA A 6 0.44 -17.66 0.41
C ALA A 6 -0.77 -16.91 0.99
N GLY A 7 -0.95 -17.01 2.31
CA GLY A 7 -2.16 -16.52 2.96
C GLY A 7 -2.36 -15.04 2.69
N GLY A 8 -3.63 -14.63 2.59
CA GLY A 8 -4.07 -13.24 2.37
C GLY A 8 -3.72 -12.30 3.53
N GLY A 9 -2.44 -12.10 3.77
CA GLY A 9 -1.94 -11.15 4.77
C GLY A 9 -2.32 -9.72 4.38
N SER A 10 -2.73 -8.91 5.36
CA SER A 10 -2.97 -7.49 5.14
C SER A 10 -1.68 -6.77 4.74
N GLY A 11 -1.81 -5.78 3.85
CA GLY A 11 -0.80 -4.78 3.61
C GLY A 11 -0.55 -3.98 4.89
N GLY A 12 0.71 -3.63 5.14
CA GLY A 12 1.14 -2.87 6.31
C GLY A 12 0.69 -1.39 6.28
N SER A 13 1.46 -0.50 6.90
CA SER A 13 1.19 0.94 6.81
C SER A 13 2.50 1.70 6.64
N ILE A 14 2.47 2.72 5.80
CA ILE A 14 3.54 3.70 5.68
C ILE A 14 3.04 4.98 6.36
N TRP A 15 3.83 5.48 7.31
CA TRP A 15 3.59 6.75 8.00
C TRP A 15 4.86 7.59 7.89
N LEU A 16 4.80 8.64 7.09
CA LEU A 16 5.93 9.53 6.82
C LEU A 16 5.63 10.92 7.38
N GLU A 17 6.45 11.37 8.31
CA GLU A 17 6.42 12.73 8.82
C GLU A 17 7.76 13.40 8.54
N ALA A 18 7.73 14.56 7.88
CA ALA A 18 8.92 15.34 7.60
C ALA A 18 8.60 16.84 7.58
N LYS A 19 9.64 17.69 7.63
CA LYS A 19 9.46 19.11 7.33
C LYS A 19 9.20 19.34 5.83
N THR A 20 9.98 18.66 5.00
CA THR A 20 9.90 18.74 3.55
C THR A 20 9.85 17.36 2.93
N ILE A 21 8.89 17.14 2.04
CA ILE A 21 8.79 15.96 1.17
C ILE A 21 8.83 16.46 -0.28
N THR A 22 9.84 16.05 -1.04
CA THR A 22 10.01 16.49 -2.44
C THR A 22 10.55 15.35 -3.28
N GLY A 23 10.00 15.14 -4.48
CA GLY A 23 10.50 14.14 -5.42
C GLY A 23 9.40 13.48 -6.26
N ASN A 24 9.81 12.47 -7.03
CA ASN A 24 8.94 11.64 -7.86
C ASN A 24 9.29 10.17 -7.62
N GLY A 25 8.29 9.29 -7.62
CA GLY A 25 8.48 7.86 -7.38
C GLY A 25 7.19 7.15 -7.00
N TYR A 26 7.31 6.01 -6.32
CA TYR A 26 6.18 5.17 -5.92
C TYR A 26 6.18 4.92 -4.42
N LEU A 27 5.10 5.32 -3.75
CA LEU A 27 4.77 4.90 -2.39
C LEU A 27 3.73 3.78 -2.47
N LYS A 28 4.09 2.57 -2.05
CA LYS A 28 3.27 1.38 -2.32
C LYS A 28 3.11 0.52 -1.08
N VAL A 29 1.85 0.19 -0.77
CA VAL A 29 1.50 -0.83 0.23
C VAL A 29 0.53 -1.82 -0.40
N GLU A 30 0.93 -3.08 -0.42
CA GLU A 30 0.18 -4.17 -1.05
C GLU A 30 -0.09 -5.29 -0.05
N GLY A 31 -1.33 -5.76 -0.01
CA GLY A 31 -1.70 -6.99 0.67
C GLY A 31 -1.14 -8.21 -0.04
N GLY A 32 -0.94 -9.29 0.72
CA GLY A 32 -0.51 -10.57 0.19
C GLY A 32 -1.56 -11.19 -0.74
N PRO A 33 -1.13 -12.05 -1.68
CA PRO A 33 -2.05 -12.80 -2.55
C PRO A 33 -3.04 -13.64 -1.70
N GLY A 34 -4.18 -14.03 -2.28
CA GLY A 34 -5.25 -14.72 -1.54
C GLY A 34 -6.25 -13.79 -0.86
N GLY A 35 -6.42 -12.57 -1.38
CA GLY A 35 -7.44 -11.62 -0.90
C GLY A 35 -7.00 -10.78 0.31
N GLY A 36 -5.70 -10.68 0.58
CA GLY A 36 -5.19 -9.87 1.68
C GLY A 36 -5.63 -8.41 1.57
N GLY A 37 -6.08 -7.82 2.69
CA GLY A 37 -6.49 -6.41 2.73
C GLY A 37 -5.35 -5.48 2.33
N GLY A 38 -5.66 -4.31 1.77
CA GLY A 38 -4.63 -3.30 1.53
C GLY A 38 -4.04 -2.72 2.81
N GLY A 39 -3.17 -1.73 2.65
CA GLY A 39 -2.65 -0.95 3.78
C GLY A 39 -3.10 0.51 3.81
N ARG A 40 -2.31 1.34 4.48
CA ARG A 40 -2.48 2.80 4.50
C ARG A 40 -1.18 3.48 4.17
N ILE A 41 -1.28 4.65 3.55
CA ILE A 41 -0.14 5.54 3.31
C ILE A 41 -0.54 6.91 3.83
N ALA A 42 0.20 7.41 4.80
CA ALA A 42 0.14 8.78 5.28
C ALA A 42 1.48 9.46 5.00
N ALA A 43 1.44 10.64 4.38
CA ALA A 43 2.62 11.46 4.15
C ALA A 43 2.30 12.89 4.57
N ILE A 44 2.98 13.35 5.62
CA ILE A 44 2.71 14.59 6.32
C ILE A 44 3.96 15.44 6.23
N ALA A 45 3.83 16.61 5.60
CA ALA A 45 4.88 17.61 5.57
C ALA A 45 4.44 18.87 6.31
N SER A 46 5.29 19.37 7.23
CA SER A 46 4.97 20.58 8.00
C SER A 46 5.41 21.88 7.33
N THR A 47 6.23 21.84 6.28
CA THR A 47 6.73 23.03 5.58
C THR A 47 6.51 22.97 4.07
N SER A 48 6.88 21.87 3.40
CA SER A 48 6.71 21.76 1.96
C SER A 48 6.38 20.33 1.52
N TYR A 49 5.31 20.19 0.74
CA TYR A 49 4.92 18.93 0.12
C TYR A 49 4.89 19.09 -1.40
N SER A 50 5.91 18.55 -2.07
CA SER A 50 6.05 18.54 -3.54
C SER A 50 6.43 17.13 -4.01
N PHE A 51 5.60 16.17 -3.65
CA PHE A 51 5.67 14.81 -4.20
C PHE A 51 4.73 14.71 -5.41
N THR A 52 5.29 14.39 -6.57
CA THR A 52 4.55 14.25 -7.84
C THR A 52 4.42 12.79 -8.29
N GLY A 53 4.88 11.86 -7.45
CA GLY A 53 4.81 10.43 -7.70
C GLY A 53 3.44 9.82 -7.41
N GLN A 54 3.35 8.50 -7.48
CA GLN A 54 2.12 7.76 -7.22
C GLN A 54 2.12 7.15 -5.82
N ALA A 55 1.00 7.29 -5.12
CA ALA A 55 0.72 6.58 -3.86
C ALA A 55 -0.38 5.54 -4.10
N SER A 56 -0.12 4.28 -3.76
CA SER A 56 -1.05 3.17 -3.96
C SER A 56 -1.11 2.27 -2.74
N ALA A 57 -2.30 2.14 -2.15
CA ALA A 57 -2.61 1.17 -1.12
C ALA A 57 -3.69 0.20 -1.63
N LYS A 58 -3.31 -1.05 -1.91
CA LYS A 58 -4.19 -2.05 -2.53
C LYS A 58 -4.09 -3.39 -1.81
N GLY A 59 -5.18 -4.14 -1.72
CA GLY A 59 -5.10 -5.53 -1.29
C GLY A 59 -4.58 -6.44 -2.39
N GLY A 60 -4.14 -7.63 -1.97
CA GLY A 60 -3.80 -8.69 -2.90
C GLY A 60 -5.04 -9.33 -3.51
N ALA A 61 -4.89 -9.85 -4.71
CA ALA A 61 -5.96 -10.56 -5.42
C ALA A 61 -6.17 -11.96 -4.84
N ASP A 62 -7.43 -12.38 -4.70
CA ASP A 62 -7.81 -13.77 -4.43
C ASP A 62 -7.88 -14.60 -5.73
N ALA A 63 -8.22 -15.88 -5.62
CA ALA A 63 -8.35 -16.80 -6.75
C ALA A 63 -9.41 -16.36 -7.78
N SER A 64 -10.39 -15.55 -7.35
CA SER A 64 -11.45 -14.98 -8.17
C SER A 64 -11.10 -13.59 -8.71
N LYS A 65 -9.86 -13.12 -8.51
CA LYS A 65 -9.34 -11.80 -8.86
C LYS A 65 -9.98 -10.63 -8.08
N ASN A 66 -10.67 -10.90 -6.98
CA ASN A 66 -11.12 -9.82 -6.09
C ASN A 66 -9.94 -9.36 -5.24
N THR A 67 -9.82 -8.05 -5.02
CA THR A 67 -8.75 -7.47 -4.19
C THR A 67 -9.34 -6.93 -2.89
N GLY A 68 -8.73 -7.25 -1.74
CA GLY A 68 -9.15 -6.70 -0.45
C GLY A 68 -8.91 -5.19 -0.37
N SER A 69 -9.95 -4.36 -0.38
CA SER A 69 -9.76 -2.90 -0.24
C SER A 69 -9.53 -2.50 1.22
N SER A 70 -8.63 -1.55 1.46
CA SER A 70 -8.62 -0.78 2.71
C SER A 70 -9.65 0.33 2.59
N GLY A 71 -10.57 0.41 3.56
CA GLY A 71 -11.54 1.50 3.66
C GLY A 71 -10.84 2.86 3.65
N LYS A 72 -11.47 3.82 2.97
CA LYS A 72 -10.98 5.20 2.85
C LYS A 72 -11.10 5.96 4.16
#